data_AF-A0AAW7QY74-F1
#
_entry.id   AF-A0AAW7QY74-F1
#
_cell.length_a   1.000
_cell.length_b   1.000
_cell.length_c   1.000
_cell.angle_alpha   90.00
_cell.angle_beta   90.00
_cell.angle_gamma   90.00
#
_symmetry.space_group_name_H-M   'P 1'
#
loop_
_entity.id
_entity.type
_entity.pdbx_description
1 polymer ?
#
loop_
_entity_poly.entity_id
_entity_poly.type
_entity_poly.pdbx_seq_one_letter_code
_entity_poly.pdbx_strand_id
1 'polypeptide(L)'
;MLDFDHQGFNDSSYSYNPASQLQNKTVSNADYQIQVPTLSTEFYSVNNLNQYTQVTVDGLPEYVNYTSAGNLAGFDGWSYVYDAHNRLVAANGPDDTVALSYDATGRLTRTVHNGESVIPPKNRSSYS
;
A
#
# COMPACT_ATOMS: atom_id res chain seq x y z
N MET A 1 -16.13 38.64 -12.71
CA MET A 1 -15.80 37.26 -13.14
C MET A 1 -15.23 36.60 -11.91
N LEU A 2 -15.98 35.70 -11.27
CA LEU A 2 -15.54 35.04 -10.04
C LEU A 2 -14.64 33.89 -10.47
N ASP A 3 -13.35 34.01 -10.15
CA ASP A 3 -12.36 32.98 -10.39
C ASP A 3 -12.63 31.86 -9.39
N PHE A 4 -13.17 30.75 -9.86
CA PHE A 4 -13.33 29.55 -9.04
C PHE A 4 -11.95 28.91 -8.94
N ASP A 5 -11.15 29.39 -7.99
CA ASP A 5 -9.96 28.66 -7.56
C ASP A 5 -10.43 27.38 -6.89
N HIS A 6 -10.43 26.30 -7.66
CA HIS A 6 -10.75 24.98 -7.16
C HIS A 6 -9.54 24.47 -6.36
N GLN A 7 -9.50 24.88 -5.08
CA GLN A 7 -8.57 24.38 -4.07
C GLN A 7 -8.55 22.84 -4.12
N GLY A 8 -7.43 22.28 -4.60
CA GLY A 8 -7.23 20.82 -4.73
C GLY A 8 -6.81 20.34 -6.13
N PHE A 9 -6.94 21.15 -7.18
CA PHE A 9 -6.36 20.82 -8.48
C PHE A 9 -4.91 21.29 -8.58
N ASN A 10 -4.06 20.43 -9.13
CA ASN A 10 -2.67 20.77 -9.40
C ASN A 10 -2.56 21.46 -10.76
N ASP A 11 -2.21 22.75 -10.77
CA ASP A 11 -1.87 23.50 -11.96
C ASP A 11 -0.39 23.31 -12.28
N SER A 12 -0.07 22.97 -13.52
CA SER A 12 1.31 22.77 -13.97
C SER A 12 1.66 23.69 -15.13
N SER A 13 2.82 24.36 -15.07
CA SER A 13 3.36 25.14 -16.20
C SER A 13 4.75 24.65 -16.60
N TYR A 14 5.10 24.75 -17.88
CA TYR A 14 6.36 24.26 -18.44
C TYR A 14 6.98 25.32 -19.36
N SER A 15 8.29 25.56 -19.26
CA SER A 15 9.04 26.39 -20.21
C SER A 15 10.11 25.56 -20.91
N TYR A 16 10.39 25.87 -22.17
CA TYR A 16 11.36 25.14 -23.00
C TYR A 16 12.40 26.10 -23.57
N ASN A 17 13.61 25.60 -23.84
CA ASN A 17 14.61 26.34 -24.60
C ASN A 17 14.32 26.25 -26.13
N PRO A 18 15.03 27.01 -26.99
CA PRO A 18 14.83 26.95 -28.45
C PRO A 18 15.07 25.58 -29.10
N ALA A 19 15.79 24.67 -28.40
CA ALA A 19 15.97 23.29 -28.82
C ALA A 19 14.87 22.34 -28.31
N SER A 20 13.77 22.88 -27.77
CA SER A 20 12.63 22.14 -27.20
C SER A 20 12.97 21.27 -25.98
N GLN A 21 14.05 21.56 -25.27
CA GLN A 21 14.37 20.90 -23.99
C GLN A 21 13.67 21.63 -22.85
N LEU A 22 13.12 20.88 -21.89
CA LEU A 22 12.45 21.42 -20.70
C LEU A 22 13.44 22.24 -19.85
N GLN A 23 13.11 23.51 -19.61
CA GLN A 23 13.90 24.43 -18.81
C GLN A 23 13.30 24.62 -17.41
N ASN A 24 11.98 24.77 -17.28
CA ASN A 24 11.29 24.88 -15.98
C ASN A 24 9.99 24.08 -15.99
N LYS A 25 9.64 23.50 -14.84
CA LYS A 25 8.30 23.00 -14.52
C LYS A 25 7.88 23.60 -13.18
N THR A 26 6.73 24.27 -13.12
CA THR A 26 6.11 24.70 -11.86
C THR A 26 4.81 23.94 -11.63
N VAL A 27 4.48 23.67 -10.37
CA VAL A 27 3.25 23.01 -9.95
C VAL A 27 2.65 23.75 -8.76
N SER A 28 1.32 23.82 -8.67
CA SER A 28 0.63 24.46 -7.52
C SER A 28 0.61 23.57 -6.28
N ASN A 29 0.78 22.25 -6.42
CA ASN A 29 0.88 21.30 -5.32
C ASN A 29 2.27 20.61 -5.31
N ALA A 30 2.96 20.69 -4.16
CA ALA A 30 4.30 20.14 -3.97
C ALA A 30 4.37 18.61 -4.17
N ASP A 31 3.29 17.88 -3.93
CA ASP A 31 3.21 16.42 -4.15
C ASP A 31 3.38 16.04 -5.62
N TYR A 32 3.19 17.01 -6.54
CA TYR A 32 3.35 16.83 -7.99
C TYR A 32 4.71 17.33 -8.51
N GLN A 33 5.60 17.78 -7.62
CA GLN A 33 7.00 18.06 -7.96
C GLN A 33 7.77 16.76 -8.19
N ILE A 34 8.85 16.85 -8.97
CA ILE A 34 9.81 15.74 -9.06
C ILE A 34 10.47 15.63 -7.69
N GLN A 35 10.14 14.59 -6.94
CA GLN A 35 10.83 14.24 -5.71
C GLN A 35 12.10 13.48 -6.06
N VAL A 36 13.25 13.94 -5.59
CA VAL A 36 14.49 13.15 -5.64
C VAL A 36 14.37 12.08 -4.56
N PRO A 37 14.37 10.78 -4.88
CA PRO A 37 14.29 9.75 -3.87
C PRO A 37 15.46 9.85 -2.90
N THR A 38 15.20 9.64 -1.62
CA THR A 38 16.27 9.47 -0.63
C THR A 38 17.03 8.19 -0.95
N LEU A 39 18.36 8.25 -0.98
CA LEU A 39 19.18 7.05 -1.11
C LEU A 39 19.05 6.24 0.18
N SER A 40 18.56 5.01 0.07
CA SER A 40 18.56 4.02 1.15
C SER A 40 19.41 2.80 0.79
N THR A 41 19.80 2.04 1.80
CA THR A 41 20.43 0.73 1.61
C THR A 41 19.55 -0.36 2.21
N GLU A 42 19.33 -1.43 1.45
CA GLU A 42 18.51 -2.56 1.88
C GLU A 42 19.31 -3.87 1.77
N PHE A 43 19.27 -4.68 2.84
CA PHE A 43 19.86 -6.01 2.88
C PHE A 43 18.80 -7.06 3.21
N TYR A 44 18.87 -8.20 2.54
CA TYR A 44 17.90 -9.29 2.68
C TYR A 44 18.62 -10.57 3.09
N SER A 45 18.10 -11.24 4.13
CA SER A 45 18.51 -12.59 4.51
C SER A 45 17.42 -13.59 4.12
N VAL A 46 17.80 -14.80 3.72
CA VAL A 46 16.87 -15.87 3.33
C VAL A 46 17.14 -17.18 4.07
N ASN A 47 16.10 -17.99 4.25
CA ASN A 47 16.23 -19.37 4.71
C ASN A 47 16.37 -20.37 3.54
N ASN A 48 16.54 -21.65 3.87
CA ASN A 48 16.68 -22.74 2.88
C ASN A 48 15.40 -23.03 2.07
N LEU A 49 14.27 -22.40 2.40
CA LEU A 49 13.01 -22.47 1.65
C LEU A 49 12.86 -21.28 0.68
N ASN A 50 13.91 -20.46 0.52
CA ASN A 50 13.91 -19.21 -0.24
C ASN A 50 12.90 -18.18 0.29
N GLN A 51 12.69 -18.15 1.60
CA GLN A 51 11.85 -17.14 2.26
C GLN A 51 12.75 -16.09 2.94
N TYR A 52 12.40 -14.81 2.82
CA TYR A 52 13.12 -13.75 3.51
C TYR A 52 12.96 -13.91 5.02
N THR A 53 14.02 -13.93 5.79
CA THR A 53 13.96 -14.00 7.27
C THR A 53 14.21 -12.65 7.92
N GLN A 54 14.82 -11.73 7.18
CA GLN A 54 15.12 -10.37 7.64
C GLN A 54 15.24 -9.42 6.46
N VAL A 55 14.71 -8.22 6.63
CA VAL A 55 14.95 -7.06 5.78
C VAL A 55 15.64 -6.01 6.65
N THR A 56 16.75 -5.44 6.20
CA THR A 56 17.44 -4.37 6.94
C THR A 56 17.44 -3.12 6.08
N VAL A 57 16.70 -2.08 6.50
CA VAL A 57 16.62 -0.79 5.83
C VAL A 57 17.41 0.23 6.64
N ASP A 58 18.42 0.85 6.02
CA ASP A 58 19.28 1.86 6.66
C ASP A 58 19.89 1.40 8.00
N GLY A 59 20.24 0.11 8.07
CA GLY A 59 20.84 -0.52 9.24
C GLY A 59 19.85 -0.97 10.32
N LEU A 60 18.55 -0.75 10.15
CA LEU A 60 17.51 -1.20 11.07
C LEU A 60 16.93 -2.55 10.60
N PRO A 61 17.12 -3.64 11.39
CA PRO A 61 16.63 -4.95 11.01
C PRO A 61 15.15 -5.16 11.37
N GLU A 62 14.38 -5.64 10.39
CA GLU A 62 13.01 -6.13 10.55
C GLU A 62 12.96 -7.62 10.26
N TYR A 63 12.40 -8.39 11.21
CA TYR A 63 12.33 -9.84 11.11
C TYR A 63 11.02 -10.29 10.48
N VAL A 64 11.14 -11.27 9.58
CA VAL A 64 10.04 -11.84 8.82
C VAL A 64 9.78 -13.26 9.32
N ASN A 65 8.53 -13.57 9.64
CA ASN A 65 8.14 -14.87 10.18
C ASN A 65 7.13 -15.55 9.25
N TYR A 66 7.13 -16.88 9.22
CA TYR A 66 6.18 -17.67 8.42
C TYR A 66 5.54 -18.77 9.26
N THR A 67 4.33 -19.13 8.88
CA THR A 67 3.67 -20.34 9.36
C THR A 67 4.34 -21.59 8.76
N SER A 68 4.06 -22.77 9.32
CA SER A 68 4.56 -24.05 8.76
C SER A 68 4.06 -24.33 7.35
N ALA A 69 2.93 -23.72 6.95
CA ALA A 69 2.40 -23.78 5.59
C ALA A 69 3.12 -22.82 4.61
N GLY A 70 4.04 -22.00 5.11
CA GLY A 70 4.82 -21.05 4.31
C GLY A 70 4.15 -19.69 4.11
N ASN A 71 2.98 -19.45 4.69
CA ASN A 71 2.34 -18.12 4.66
C ASN A 71 3.07 -17.16 5.61
N LEU A 72 3.18 -15.88 5.23
CA LEU A 72 3.75 -14.82 6.08
C LEU A 72 2.96 -14.74 7.39
N ALA A 73 3.62 -14.93 8.54
CA ALA A 73 2.99 -14.88 9.86
C ALA A 73 3.17 -13.52 10.55
N GLY A 74 4.24 -12.79 10.22
CA GLY A 74 4.44 -11.43 10.72
C GLY A 74 5.65 -10.74 10.11
N PHE A 75 5.55 -9.42 10.01
CA PHE A 75 6.55 -8.52 9.45
C PHE A 75 6.19 -7.07 9.83
N ASP A 76 7.19 -6.21 10.08
CA ASP A 76 7.00 -4.79 10.36
C ASP A 76 5.91 -4.47 11.40
N GLY A 77 5.92 -5.19 12.53
CA GLY A 77 4.92 -5.04 13.60
C GLY A 77 3.53 -5.61 13.29
N TRP A 78 3.30 -6.12 12.07
CA TRP A 78 2.07 -6.82 11.70
C TRP A 78 2.15 -8.31 12.00
N SER A 79 0.99 -8.88 12.33
CA SER A 79 0.74 -10.32 12.40
C SER A 79 -0.39 -10.73 11.47
N TYR A 80 -0.28 -11.91 10.87
CA TYR A 80 -1.22 -12.40 9.87
C TYR A 80 -1.71 -13.81 10.22
N VAL A 81 -3.03 -14.01 10.14
CA VAL A 81 -3.69 -15.27 10.46
C VAL A 81 -4.42 -15.77 9.22
N TYR A 82 -4.31 -17.07 8.95
CA TYR A 82 -4.89 -17.71 7.77
C TYR A 82 -5.84 -18.83 8.20
N ASP A 83 -6.87 -19.06 7.38
CA ASP A 83 -7.73 -20.22 7.54
C ASP A 83 -7.11 -21.49 6.93
N ALA A 84 -7.81 -22.62 7.07
CA ALA A 84 -7.37 -23.91 6.54
C ALA A 84 -7.26 -23.96 5.00
N HIS A 85 -7.79 -22.97 4.29
CA HIS A 85 -7.69 -22.83 2.84
C HIS A 85 -6.58 -21.85 2.44
N ASN A 86 -5.67 -21.49 3.37
CA ASN A 86 -4.59 -20.50 3.17
C ASN A 86 -5.09 -19.10 2.78
N ARG A 87 -6.30 -18.71 3.23
CA ARG A 87 -6.83 -17.35 3.01
C ARG A 87 -6.60 -16.52 4.27
N LEU A 88 -6.14 -15.28 4.10
CA LEU A 88 -5.94 -14.35 5.21
C LEU A 88 -7.28 -14.02 5.88
N VAL A 89 -7.40 -14.25 7.19
CA VAL A 89 -8.61 -13.94 7.97
C VAL A 89 -8.41 -12.82 8.99
N ALA A 90 -7.16 -12.55 9.39
CA ALA A 90 -6.85 -11.41 10.22
C ALA A 90 -5.46 -10.84 9.90
N ALA A 91 -5.35 -9.52 9.92
CA ALA A 91 -4.10 -8.78 9.96
C ALA A 91 -4.16 -7.79 11.14
N ASN A 92 -3.20 -7.86 12.06
CA ASN A 92 -3.16 -6.97 13.22
C ASN A 92 -1.82 -6.27 13.25
N GLY A 93 -1.84 -4.95 13.11
CA GLY A 93 -0.71 -4.06 13.25
C GLY A 93 -0.74 -3.33 14.61
N PRO A 94 0.20 -2.41 14.84
CA PRO A 94 0.29 -1.66 16.09
C PRO A 94 -0.95 -0.83 16.42
N ASP A 95 -1.51 -0.17 15.41
CA ASP A 95 -2.62 0.78 15.56
C ASP A 95 -3.89 0.36 14.80
N ASP A 96 -3.80 -0.68 13.97
CA ASP A 96 -4.87 -1.11 13.07
C ASP A 96 -5.11 -2.62 13.13
N THR A 97 -6.38 -3.00 12.95
CA THR A 97 -6.82 -4.39 12.88
C THR A 97 -7.76 -4.58 11.71
N VAL A 98 -7.54 -5.66 10.96
CA VAL A 98 -8.37 -6.04 9.82
C VAL A 98 -8.83 -7.48 10.01
N ALA A 99 -10.14 -7.71 9.94
CA ALA A 99 -10.72 -9.05 9.87
C ALA A 99 -11.43 -9.27 8.53
N LEU A 100 -11.17 -10.41 7.90
CA LEU A 100 -11.69 -10.78 6.58
C LEU A 100 -12.57 -12.02 6.71
N SER A 101 -13.72 -12.00 6.03
CA SER A 101 -14.63 -13.15 5.98
C SER A 101 -14.94 -13.52 4.54
N TYR A 102 -15.07 -14.82 4.28
CA TYR A 102 -15.26 -15.36 2.93
C TYR A 102 -16.47 -16.28 2.90
N ASP A 103 -17.10 -16.38 1.72
CA ASP A 103 -18.07 -17.43 1.46
C ASP A 103 -17.39 -18.79 1.19
N ALA A 104 -18.22 -19.83 1.09
CA ALA A 104 -17.78 -21.19 0.82
C ALA A 104 -17.09 -21.37 -0.55
N THR A 105 -17.29 -20.44 -1.49
CA THR A 105 -16.69 -20.48 -2.83
C THR A 105 -15.35 -19.75 -2.92
N GLY A 106 -14.91 -19.09 -1.83
CA GLY A 106 -13.65 -18.36 -1.82
C GLY A 106 -13.77 -16.85 -1.90
N ARG A 107 -14.97 -16.29 -2.10
CA ARG A 107 -15.12 -14.85 -2.32
C ARG A 107 -15.15 -14.09 -1.00
N LEU A 108 -14.45 -12.97 -0.95
CA LEU A 108 -14.50 -12.06 0.20
C LEU A 108 -15.92 -11.47 0.33
N THR A 109 -16.52 -11.62 1.50
CA THR A 109 -17.88 -11.13 1.79
C THR A 109 -17.90 -9.99 2.78
N ARG A 110 -16.86 -9.86 3.61
CA ARG A 110 -16.79 -8.81 4.63
C ARG A 110 -15.35 -8.45 4.97
N THR A 111 -15.12 -7.16 5.13
CA THR A 111 -13.93 -6.59 5.75
C THR A 111 -14.36 -5.79 6.97
N VAL A 112 -13.67 -5.99 8.08
CA VAL A 112 -13.83 -5.19 9.29
C VAL A 112 -12.51 -4.51 9.58
N HIS A 113 -12.50 -3.18 9.62
CA HIS A 113 -11.34 -2.37 9.95
C HIS A 113 -11.58 -1.71 11.30
N ASN A 114 -10.75 -1.97 12.30
CA ASN A 114 -10.89 -1.43 13.66
C ASN A 114 -12.30 -1.61 14.25
N GLY A 115 -12.92 -2.76 13.99
CA GLY A 115 -14.28 -3.09 14.43
C GLY A 115 -15.40 -2.57 13.51
N GLU A 116 -15.10 -1.67 12.57
CA GLU A 116 -16.08 -1.13 11.63
C GLU A 116 -16.17 -1.94 10.35
N SER A 117 -17.38 -2.29 9.93
CA SER A 117 -17.58 -3.01 8.68
C SER A 117 -17.37 -2.07 7.50
N VAL A 118 -16.32 -2.29 6.72
CA VAL A 118 -16.11 -1.62 5.45
C VAL A 118 -16.94 -2.36 4.41
N ILE A 119 -18.04 -1.74 3.98
CA ILE A 119 -18.85 -2.30 2.90
C ILE A 119 -18.02 -2.16 1.61
N PRO A 120 -17.74 -3.25 0.87
CA PRO A 120 -17.09 -3.12 -0.43
C PRO A 120 -17.94 -2.19 -1.31
N PRO A 121 -17.33 -1.30 -2.13
CA PRO A 121 -18.08 -0.37 -2.96
C PRO A 121 -19.15 -1.14 -3.72
N LYS A 122 -20.43 -0.79 -3.49
CA LYS A 122 -21.56 -1.43 -4.17
C LYS A 122 -21.28 -1.36 -5.67
N ASN A 123 -21.25 -2.53 -6.31
CA ASN A 123 -21.19 -2.65 -7.75
C ASN A 123 -22.36 -1.82 -8.32
N ARG A 124 -22.06 -0.65 -8.92
CA ARG A 124 -23.08 0.18 -9.58
C ARG A 124 -23.52 -0.53 -10.86
N SER A 125 -24.39 -1.52 -10.73
CA SER A 125 -25.07 -2.14 -11.86
C SER A 125 -26.56 -1.87 -11.73
N SER A 126 -26.99 -0.76 -12.33
CA SER A 126 -28.37 -0.49 -12.77
C SER A 126 -28.30 0.73 -13.70
N TYR A 127 -28.02 0.50 -14.99
CA TYR A 127 -28.55 1.38 -16.02
C TYR A 127 -30.03 1.01 -16.17
N SER A 128 -30.91 1.96 -15.92
CA SER A 128 -32.26 2.00 -16.49
C SER A 128 -32.44 3.33 -17.22
#